data_AF-A0A2G5SHN2-F1
#
_entry.id   AF-A0A2G5SHN2-F1
#
_cell.length_a   1.000
_cell.length_b   1.000
_cell.length_c   1.000
_cell.angle_alpha   90.00
_cell.angle_beta   90.00
_cell.angle_gamma   90.00
#
_symmetry.space_group_name_H-M   'P 1'
#
loop_
_entity.id
_entity.type
_entity.pdbx_description
1 polymer ?
#
loop_
_entity_poly.entity_id
_entity_poly.type
_entity_poly.pdbx_seq_one_letter_code
_entity_poly.pdbx_strand_id
1 'polypeptide(L)'
;MMNMLILLLPLVSTAYSYAPMSLQGCADEINTNRSELANELSIANMNKLAYNPKLETKILEKVRYYEGCPVKSVEYEDGFIFGLDVKDSDGLLFHLASNAGSTEIACVEAKCEASGELITSAVVDIG
;
A
#
# COMPACT_ATOMS: atom_id res chain seq x y z
N MET A 1 42.49 -16.58 35.09
CA MET A 1 42.69 -16.68 33.64
C MET A 1 41.31 -16.77 33.00
N MET A 2 40.80 -15.69 32.40
CA MET A 2 39.44 -15.63 31.85
C MET A 2 39.53 -15.66 30.32
N ASN A 3 39.08 -16.76 29.74
CA ASN A 3 39.06 -17.01 28.31
C ASN A 3 37.89 -16.20 27.71
N MET A 4 38.19 -15.06 27.10
CA MET A 4 37.19 -14.22 26.44
C MET A 4 36.86 -14.82 25.06
N LEU A 5 35.86 -15.70 25.00
CA LEU A 5 35.27 -16.12 23.73
C LEU A 5 34.44 -14.96 23.17
N ILE A 6 35.00 -14.27 22.17
CA ILE A 6 34.25 -13.33 21.33
C ILE A 6 33.36 -14.18 20.42
N LEU A 7 32.11 -14.38 20.84
CA LEU A 7 31.05 -14.86 19.96
C LEU A 7 30.79 -13.76 18.93
N LEU A 8 31.36 -13.92 17.74
CA LEU A 8 30.96 -13.20 16.54
C LEU A 8 29.53 -13.63 16.21
N LEU A 9 28.55 -12.98 16.84
CA LEU A 9 27.18 -12.96 16.36
C LEU A 9 27.25 -12.39 14.93
N PRO A 10 26.86 -13.14 13.88
CA PRO A 10 26.56 -12.48 12.63
C PRO A 10 25.46 -11.47 12.97
N LEU A 11 25.77 -10.18 12.84
CA LEU A 11 24.73 -9.18 12.75
C LEU A 11 23.87 -9.64 11.57
N VAL A 12 22.75 -10.29 11.87
CA VAL A 12 21.62 -10.36 10.96
C VAL A 12 21.18 -8.91 10.88
N SER A 13 21.85 -8.16 10.02
CA SER A 13 21.38 -6.88 9.56
C SER A 13 20.06 -7.22 8.90
N THR A 14 18.97 -7.03 9.63
CA THR A 14 17.65 -6.82 9.06
C THR A 14 17.74 -5.49 8.33
N ALA A 15 18.50 -5.47 7.24
CA ALA A 15 18.33 -4.50 6.19
C ALA A 15 16.93 -4.80 5.64
N TYR A 16 15.92 -4.26 6.31
CA TYR A 16 14.67 -3.86 5.68
C TYR A 16 15.09 -2.93 4.56
N SER A 17 15.40 -3.56 3.45
CA SER A 17 15.71 -2.91 2.20
C SER A 17 14.34 -2.39 1.80
N TYR A 18 14.09 -1.10 2.01
CA TYR A 18 12.98 -0.41 1.38
C TYR A 18 13.25 -0.41 -0.13
N ALA A 19 13.17 -1.58 -0.76
CA ALA A 19 13.05 -1.66 -2.20
C ALA A 19 11.78 -0.88 -2.56
N PRO A 20 11.82 0.00 -3.57
CA PRO A 20 10.60 0.62 -4.06
C PRO A 20 9.60 -0.49 -4.34
N MET A 21 8.42 -0.35 -3.76
CA MET A 21 7.37 -1.34 -3.87
C MET A 21 7.02 -1.46 -5.36
N SER A 22 7.30 -2.61 -5.96
CA SER A 22 6.80 -2.85 -7.32
C SER A 22 5.28 -2.63 -7.31
N LEU A 23 4.71 -2.10 -8.39
CA LEU A 23 3.26 -1.81 -8.44
C LEU A 23 2.41 -3.07 -8.14
N GLN A 24 2.93 -4.25 -8.51
CA GLN A 24 2.36 -5.55 -8.14
C GLN A 24 2.46 -5.83 -6.63
N GLY A 25 3.58 -5.47 -6.00
CA GLY A 25 3.78 -5.58 -4.55
C GLY A 25 2.77 -4.79 -3.72
N CYS A 26 2.30 -3.64 -4.22
CA CYS A 26 1.23 -2.87 -3.58
C CYS A 26 -0.09 -3.66 -3.53
N ALA A 27 -0.48 -4.28 -4.65
CA ALA A 27 -1.67 -5.12 -4.67
C ALA A 27 -1.53 -6.36 -3.78
N ASP A 28 -0.34 -6.95 -3.70
CA ASP A 28 -0.08 -8.11 -2.85
C ASP A 28 -0.13 -7.77 -1.36
N GLU A 29 0.40 -6.61 -0.95
CA GLU A 29 0.31 -6.12 0.43
C GLU A 29 -1.14 -5.84 0.84
N ILE A 30 -1.90 -5.16 0.00
CA ILE A 30 -3.31 -4.87 0.29
C ILE A 30 -4.12 -6.17 0.34
N ASN A 31 -3.87 -7.13 -0.56
CA ASN A 31 -4.51 -8.43 -0.51
C ASN A 31 -4.13 -9.26 0.74
N THR A 32 -2.92 -9.09 1.25
CA THR A 32 -2.49 -9.72 2.51
C THR A 32 -3.32 -9.17 3.68
N ASN A 33 -3.42 -7.85 3.79
CA ASN A 33 -4.29 -7.20 4.79
C ASN A 33 -5.76 -7.63 4.65
N ARG A 34 -6.29 -7.70 3.42
CA ARG A 34 -7.65 -8.20 3.16
C ARG A 34 -7.87 -9.61 3.69
N SER A 35 -6.91 -10.50 3.46
CA SER A 35 -6.96 -11.88 3.95
C SER A 35 -6.94 -11.94 5.48
N GLU A 36 -6.09 -11.13 6.12
CA GLU A 36 -6.05 -11.03 7.59
C GLU A 36 -7.38 -10.53 8.14
N LEU A 37 -7.93 -9.44 7.59
CA LEU A 37 -9.23 -8.90 7.99
C LEU A 37 -10.37 -9.89 7.81
N ALA A 38 -10.39 -10.62 6.70
CA ALA A 38 -11.41 -11.64 6.46
C ALA A 38 -11.39 -12.72 7.54
N ASN A 39 -10.20 -13.16 7.95
CA ASN A 39 -10.04 -14.18 8.97
C ASN A 39 -10.34 -13.66 10.38
N GLU A 40 -9.80 -12.51 10.75
CA GLU A 40 -9.94 -11.95 12.10
C GLU A 40 -11.36 -11.47 12.41
N LEU A 41 -11.99 -10.82 11.43
CA LEU A 41 -13.32 -10.22 11.58
C LEU A 41 -14.43 -11.09 10.99
N SER A 42 -14.11 -12.29 10.49
CA SER A 42 -15.07 -13.21 9.86
C SER A 42 -15.87 -12.56 8.73
N ILE A 43 -15.23 -11.70 7.92
CA ILE A 43 -15.87 -11.00 6.81
C ILE A 43 -16.06 -11.98 5.65
N ALA A 44 -17.31 -12.31 5.36
CA ALA A 44 -17.66 -13.09 4.18
C ALA A 44 -17.50 -12.25 2.90
N ASN A 45 -17.27 -12.94 1.77
CA ASN A 45 -17.17 -12.33 0.44
C ASN A 45 -16.05 -11.28 0.32
N MET A 46 -14.95 -11.40 1.06
CA MET A 46 -13.75 -10.59 0.86
C MET A 46 -13.07 -11.00 -0.45
N ASN A 47 -13.33 -10.26 -1.51
CA ASN A 47 -12.76 -10.54 -2.83
C ASN A 47 -11.24 -10.26 -2.85
N LYS A 48 -10.47 -11.13 -3.49
CA LYS A 48 -9.06 -10.83 -3.82
C LYS A 48 -9.04 -9.77 -4.92
N LEU A 49 -8.30 -8.69 -4.72
CA LEU A 49 -8.14 -7.62 -5.70
C LEU A 49 -7.22 -8.10 -6.83
N ALA A 50 -7.68 -7.96 -8.08
CA ALA A 50 -6.88 -8.15 -9.28
C ALA A 50 -6.24 -6.83 -9.70
N TYR A 51 -4.96 -6.86 -10.08
CA TYR A 51 -4.29 -5.66 -10.58
C TYR A 51 -4.86 -5.27 -11.95
N ASN A 52 -5.40 -4.05 -12.07
CA ASN A 52 -5.95 -3.51 -13.30
C ASN A 52 -5.14 -2.28 -13.75
N PRO A 53 -4.22 -2.40 -14.72
CA PRO A 53 -3.38 -1.28 -15.16
C PRO A 53 -4.18 -0.11 -15.77
N LYS A 54 -5.44 -0.34 -16.18
CA LYS A 54 -6.30 0.75 -16.69
C LYS A 54 -6.65 1.77 -15.61
N LEU A 55 -6.60 1.37 -14.34
CA LEU A 55 -6.87 2.27 -13.21
C LEU A 55 -5.65 3.11 -12.82
N GLU A 56 -4.44 2.80 -13.31
CA GLU A 56 -3.22 3.59 -13.03
C GLU A 56 -3.37 5.04 -13.47
N THR A 57 -3.98 5.29 -14.64
CA THR A 57 -4.19 6.66 -15.13
C THR A 57 -5.10 7.45 -14.18
N LYS A 58 -6.13 6.79 -13.63
CA LYS A 58 -7.09 7.41 -12.71
C LYS A 58 -6.43 7.82 -11.39
N ILE A 59 -5.64 6.94 -10.77
CA ILE A 59 -4.89 7.31 -9.54
C ILE A 59 -3.80 8.34 -9.82
N LEU A 60 -3.14 8.28 -10.99
CA LEU A 60 -2.12 9.26 -11.36
C LEU A 60 -2.71 10.66 -11.55
N GLU A 61 -3.87 10.78 -12.20
CA GLU A 61 -4.59 12.05 -12.34
C GLU A 61 -4.99 12.62 -10.97
N LYS A 62 -5.48 11.75 -10.07
CA LYS A 62 -5.80 12.13 -8.70
C LYS A 62 -4.57 12.65 -7.94
N VAL A 63 -3.42 12.00 -8.06
CA VAL A 63 -2.16 12.45 -7.45
C VAL A 63 -1.69 13.78 -8.06
N ARG A 64 -1.81 13.95 -9.38
CA ARG A 64 -1.44 15.20 -10.08
C ARG A 64 -2.31 16.39 -9.68
N TYR A 65 -3.59 16.17 -9.36
CA TYR A 65 -4.46 17.21 -8.82
C TYR A 65 -3.88 17.86 -7.54
N TYR A 66 -3.11 17.10 -6.76
CA TYR A 66 -2.39 17.56 -5.57
C TYR A 66 -0.93 17.94 -5.84
N GLU A 67 -0.55 18.25 -7.08
CA GLU A 67 0.83 18.58 -7.47
C GLU A 67 1.83 17.48 -7.07
N GLY A 68 1.37 16.22 -7.08
CA GLY A 68 2.18 15.07 -6.67
C GLY A 68 2.38 14.93 -5.17
N CYS A 69 1.78 15.77 -4.34
CA CYS A 69 1.96 15.82 -2.89
C CYS A 69 0.63 15.78 -2.10
N PRO A 70 -0.26 14.79 -2.33
CA PRO A 70 -1.46 14.64 -1.54
C PRO A 70 -1.14 14.40 -0.05
N VAL A 71 -2.03 14.87 0.81
CA VAL A 71 -2.01 14.49 2.22
C VAL A 71 -2.47 13.03 2.34
N LYS A 72 -1.82 12.27 3.23
CA LYS A 72 -2.21 10.90 3.61
C LYS A 72 -3.71 10.81 3.90
N SER A 73 -4.46 10.12 3.06
CA SER A 73 -5.93 10.08 3.16
C SER A 73 -6.56 8.92 2.37
N VAL A 74 -7.82 8.64 2.70
CA VAL A 74 -8.70 7.78 1.89
C VAL A 74 -9.90 8.61 1.43
N GLU A 75 -10.13 8.64 0.12
CA GLU A 75 -11.21 9.40 -0.51
C GLU A 75 -12.12 8.46 -1.32
N TYR A 76 -13.40 8.82 -1.44
CA TYR A 76 -14.40 8.06 -2.20
C TYR A 76 -14.95 8.94 -3.32
N GLU A 77 -14.78 8.52 -4.57
CA GLU A 77 -15.18 9.32 -5.74
C GLU A 77 -15.43 8.41 -6.96
N ASP A 78 -16.47 8.70 -7.72
CA ASP A 78 -16.79 8.05 -9.01
C ASP A 78 -16.84 6.51 -8.99
N GLY A 79 -17.25 5.91 -7.87
CA GLY A 79 -17.28 4.44 -7.71
C GLY A 79 -15.94 3.82 -7.33
N PHE A 80 -14.97 4.64 -6.90
CA PHE A 80 -13.65 4.21 -6.50
C PHE A 80 -13.28 4.71 -5.10
N ILE A 81 -12.36 3.98 -4.46
CA ILE A 81 -11.70 4.32 -3.21
C ILE A 81 -10.25 4.67 -3.56
N PHE A 82 -9.84 5.89 -3.25
CA PHE A 82 -8.49 6.39 -3.46
C PHE A 82 -7.73 6.42 -2.14
N GLY A 83 -6.67 5.63 -2.02
CA GLY A 83 -5.69 5.76 -0.95
C GLY A 83 -4.54 6.64 -1.43
N LEU A 84 -4.38 7.82 -0.83
CA LEU A 84 -3.33 8.78 -1.18
C LEU A 84 -2.21 8.75 -0.15
N ASP A 85 -0.96 8.66 -0.63
CA ASP A 85 0.25 8.52 0.19
C ASP A 85 0.11 7.47 1.33
N VAL A 86 -0.28 6.26 0.94
CA VAL A 86 -0.61 5.16 1.86
C VAL A 86 0.61 4.45 2.44
N LYS A 87 1.81 4.77 1.94
CA LYS A 87 3.06 4.16 2.41
C LYS A 87 3.23 4.43 3.91
N ASP A 88 3.65 3.41 4.66
CA ASP A 88 3.89 3.50 6.11
C ASP A 88 2.68 4.03 6.91
N SER A 89 1.45 3.69 6.47
CA SER A 89 0.21 4.10 7.13
C SER A 89 -0.78 2.94 7.31
N ASP A 90 -0.59 2.17 8.37
CA ASP A 90 -1.41 0.99 8.70
C ASP A 90 -2.91 1.31 8.73
N GLY A 91 -3.29 2.47 9.29
CA GLY A 91 -4.70 2.89 9.35
C GLY A 91 -5.30 3.11 7.95
N LEU A 92 -4.56 3.73 7.03
CA LEU A 92 -5.06 3.97 5.67
C LEU A 92 -5.07 2.68 4.84
N LEU A 93 -4.05 1.83 5.00
CA LEU A 93 -4.01 0.51 4.38
C LEU A 93 -5.19 -0.35 4.84
N PHE A 94 -5.50 -0.33 6.14
CA PHE A 94 -6.68 -1.00 6.69
C PHE A 94 -7.98 -0.49 6.06
N HIS A 95 -8.16 0.84 5.98
CA HIS A 95 -9.34 1.44 5.37
C HIS A 95 -9.49 1.01 3.90
N LEU A 96 -8.41 1.05 3.13
CA LEU A 96 -8.40 0.66 1.72
C LEU A 96 -8.67 -0.85 1.53
N ALA A 97 -8.17 -1.68 2.44
CA ALA A 97 -8.38 -3.13 2.43
C ALA A 97 -9.81 -3.53 2.88
N SER A 98 -10.52 -2.69 3.62
CA SER A 98 -11.75 -3.10 4.31
C SER A 98 -12.99 -3.33 3.43
N ASN A 99 -13.04 -2.79 2.20
CA ASN A 99 -14.19 -2.97 1.33
C ASN A 99 -14.20 -4.38 0.72
N ALA A 100 -15.07 -5.25 1.23
CA ALA A 100 -15.17 -6.65 0.78
C ALA A 100 -15.60 -6.80 -0.69
N GLY A 101 -16.43 -5.90 -1.20
CA GLY A 101 -17.01 -5.95 -2.54
C GLY A 101 -16.01 -5.70 -3.66
N SER A 102 -15.02 -4.83 -3.41
CA SER A 102 -13.95 -4.47 -4.34
C SER A 102 -13.27 -5.66 -5.02
N THR A 103 -12.98 -5.54 -6.32
CA THR A 103 -12.42 -6.61 -7.16
C THR A 103 -11.14 -6.24 -7.89
N GLU A 104 -10.88 -4.95 -8.09
CA GLU A 104 -9.78 -4.43 -8.89
C GLU A 104 -8.96 -3.39 -8.12
N ILE A 105 -7.67 -3.34 -8.38
CA ILE A 105 -6.75 -2.36 -7.80
C ILE A 105 -5.72 -1.87 -8.81
N ALA A 106 -5.31 -0.62 -8.69
CA ALA A 106 -4.04 -0.15 -9.23
C ALA A 106 -3.30 0.70 -8.21
N CYS A 107 -1.98 0.76 -8.37
CA CYS A 107 -1.12 1.61 -7.57
C CYS A 107 -0.17 2.39 -8.48
N VAL A 108 0.28 3.54 -8.00
CA VAL A 108 1.32 4.35 -8.63
C VAL A 108 2.31 4.83 -7.57
N GLU A 109 3.57 4.91 -7.98
CA GLU A 109 4.60 5.62 -7.23
C GLU A 109 4.84 6.95 -7.94
N ALA A 110 4.76 8.05 -7.20
CA ALA A 110 4.99 9.40 -7.72
C ALA A 110 5.99 10.12 -6.83
N LYS A 111 6.72 11.07 -7.39
CA LYS A 111 7.59 11.95 -6.61
C LYS A 111 6.82 13.23 -6.27
N CYS A 112 6.74 13.55 -4.98
CA CYS A 112 6.19 14.82 -4.55
C CYS A 112 7.06 15.97 -5.08
N GLU A 113 6.45 16.93 -5.78
CA GLU A 113 7.17 18.04 -6.42
C GLU A 113 7.84 18.97 -5.40
N ALA A 114 7.23 19.14 -4.22
CA ALA A 114 7.73 20.03 -3.17
C ALA A 114 8.88 19.43 -2.35
N SER A 115 8.74 18.18 -1.87
CA SER A 115 9.74 17.54 -1.00
C SER A 115 10.72 16.64 -1.76
N GLY A 116 10.35 16.18 -2.95
CA GLY A 116 11.08 15.17 -3.69
C GLY A 116 10.95 13.75 -3.13
N GLU A 117 10.09 13.53 -2.14
CA GLU A 117 9.84 12.21 -1.56
C GLU A 117 9.01 11.34 -2.51
N LEU A 118 9.24 10.03 -2.48
CA LEU A 118 8.42 9.06 -3.21
C LEU A 118 7.19 8.73 -2.36
N ILE A 119 6.02 8.92 -2.96
CA ILE A 119 4.73 8.56 -2.38
C ILE A 119 4.14 7.37 -3.13
N THR A 120 3.44 6.51 -2.39
CA THR A 120 2.68 5.39 -2.97
C THR A 120 1.22 5.70 -2.80
N SER A 121 0.46 5.67 -3.89
CA SER A 121 -0.99 5.85 -3.87
C SER A 121 -1.68 4.71 -4.62
N ALA A 122 -2.90 4.38 -4.23
CA ALA A 122 -3.66 3.27 -4.74
C ALA A 122 -5.10 3.66 -5.02
N VAL A 123 -5.73 2.99 -5.98
CA VAL A 123 -7.15 3.10 -6.29
C VAL A 123 -7.76 1.72 -6.36
N VAL A 124 -8.94 1.58 -5.77
CA VAL A 124 -9.72 0.33 -5.71
C VAL A 124 -11.15 0.63 -6.17
N ASP A 125 -11.81 -0.28 -6.87
CA ASP A 125 -13.25 -0.17 -7.18
C ASP A 125 -14.10 -0.36 -5.92
N ILE A 126 -15.32 0.16 -5.87
CA ILE A 126 -16.22 -0.05 -4.70
C ILE A 126 -16.96 -1.41 -4.76
N GLY A 127 -16.94 -2.08 -5.92
CA GLY A 127 -17.69 -3.32 -6.18
C GLY A 127 -19.12 -3.09 -6.66
#